data_AF-A0A7J0F1U4-F1
#
_entry.id   AF-A0A7J0F1U4-F1
#
_cell.length_a   1.000
_cell.length_b   1.000
_cell.length_c   1.000
_cell.angle_alpha   90.00
_cell.angle_beta   90.00
_cell.angle_gamma   90.00
#
_symmetry.space_group_name_H-M   'P 1'
#
loop_
_entity.id
_entity.type
_entity.pdbx_description
1 polymer ?
#
loop_
_entity_poly.entity_id
_entity_poly.type
_entity_poly.pdbx_seq_one_letter_code
_entity_poly.pdbx_strand_id
1 'polypeptide(L)'
;MDSKQLVDSLTAHISLYHSSSTSHSLSTSPNPRSPILKWFSSLTVHQRQAHLTIIDRKFAQIILQMQGKLRSNGHGFFILLPDVPSDDDPGLPSLCYRRSHGLLSRASESDKSERLIYDSIQLFNSKEGERIEQCSCSANCLDSVMVCEQFVESVDRFVAAMDGVSNGAFLKGEEGGLGSEWVELEWLKAKGYYSVEAFMANRLEVALRLSWLNCNIGKKRGVKLKEKASAAGVAANVYWRKKGCLDWWGKLDAATRRNILRVILGKSAKSLVLSGYLCSCKKIVVLC
;
A
#
# COMPACT_ATOMS: atom_id res chain seq x y z
N MET A 1 29.91 -39.81 -4.85
CA MET A 1 30.07 -38.42 -5.34
C MET A 1 30.40 -37.57 -4.13
N ASP A 2 31.58 -36.93 -4.15
CA ASP A 2 32.09 -36.19 -3.01
C ASP A 2 31.34 -34.87 -2.82
N SER A 3 31.01 -34.54 -1.57
CA SER A 3 30.23 -33.34 -1.22
C SER A 3 30.86 -32.04 -1.73
N LYS A 4 32.19 -32.03 -1.93
CA LYS A 4 32.94 -30.89 -2.49
C LYS A 4 32.63 -30.66 -3.96
N GLN A 5 32.57 -31.72 -4.77
CA GLN A 5 32.20 -31.60 -6.20
C GLN A 5 30.77 -31.09 -6.38
N LEU A 6 29.88 -31.42 -5.45
CA LEU A 6 28.49 -30.99 -5.48
C LEU A 6 28.36 -29.50 -5.14
N VAL A 7 29.14 -29.01 -4.18
CA VAL A 7 29.24 -27.58 -3.84
C VAL A 7 29.86 -26.80 -5.00
N ASP A 8 30.96 -27.28 -5.58
CA ASP A 8 31.64 -26.62 -6.70
C ASP A 8 30.72 -26.54 -7.94
N SER A 9 29.95 -27.61 -8.21
CA SER A 9 28.97 -27.61 -9.29
C SER A 9 27.81 -26.63 -9.03
N LEU A 10 27.36 -26.48 -7.77
CA LEU A 10 26.32 -25.52 -7.42
C LEU A 10 26.82 -24.07 -7.57
N THR A 11 28.04 -23.80 -7.11
CA THR A 11 28.68 -22.48 -7.24
C THR A 11 28.89 -22.11 -8.70
N ALA A 12 29.35 -23.03 -9.54
CA ALA A 12 29.49 -22.80 -10.98
C ALA A 12 28.14 -22.52 -11.66
N HIS A 13 27.09 -23.23 -11.27
CA HIS A 13 25.74 -23.03 -11.81
C HIS A 13 25.12 -21.68 -11.38
N ILE A 14 25.40 -21.23 -10.15
CA ILE A 14 25.02 -19.90 -9.65
C ILE A 14 25.78 -18.81 -10.41
N SER A 15 27.09 -18.96 -10.61
CA SER A 15 27.90 -18.01 -11.37
C SER A 15 27.45 -17.88 -12.82
N LEU A 16 27.07 -18.97 -13.49
CA LEU A 16 26.52 -18.93 -14.85
C LEU A 16 25.18 -18.21 -14.93
N TYR A 17 24.31 -18.42 -13.93
CA TYR A 17 23.02 -17.71 -13.86
C TYR A 17 23.19 -16.20 -13.68
N HIS A 18 24.15 -15.77 -12.86
CA HIS A 18 24.46 -14.36 -12.65
C HIS A 18 25.26 -13.72 -13.79
N SER A 19 26.05 -14.50 -14.53
CA SER A 19 26.79 -14.00 -15.70
C SER A 19 25.84 -13.70 -16.86
N SER A 20 24.81 -14.53 -17.03
CA SER A 20 23.81 -14.40 -18.10
C SER A 20 22.84 -13.23 -17.88
N SER A 21 22.71 -12.72 -16.66
CA SER A 21 21.86 -11.56 -16.35
C SER A 21 22.55 -10.21 -16.56
N THR A 22 23.81 -10.18 -17.00
CA THR A 22 24.61 -8.94 -17.13
C THR A 22 24.84 -8.50 -18.58
N SER A 23 24.09 -9.05 -19.54
CA SER A 23 24.01 -8.51 -20.90
C SER A 23 22.76 -7.67 -21.10
N HIS A 24 22.57 -6.65 -20.27
CA HIS A 24 21.69 -5.53 -20.61
C HIS A 24 22.52 -4.47 -21.33
N SER A 25 22.23 -4.32 -22.61
CA SER A 25 22.64 -3.18 -23.43
C SER A 25 22.50 -1.88 -22.64
N LEU A 26 23.55 -1.07 -22.61
CA LEU A 26 23.53 0.34 -22.22
C LEU A 26 22.60 1.12 -23.17
N SER A 27 21.28 0.96 -23.03
CA SER A 27 20.34 1.93 -23.54
C SER A 27 20.26 3.05 -22.52
N THR A 28 20.92 4.15 -22.82
CA THR A 28 20.85 5.43 -22.11
C THR A 28 19.43 6.00 -22.24
N SER A 29 18.43 5.36 -21.62
CA SER A 29 17.15 6.01 -21.38
C SER A 29 17.35 7.00 -20.24
N PRO A 30 16.94 8.27 -20.39
CA PRO A 30 17.03 9.22 -19.30
C PRO A 30 16.18 8.70 -18.14
N ASN A 31 16.78 8.57 -16.96
CA ASN A 31 16.09 8.10 -15.76
C ASN A 31 14.80 8.93 -15.56
N PRO A 32 13.60 8.30 -15.57
CA PRO A 32 12.34 9.02 -15.51
C PRO A 32 12.09 9.65 -14.12
N ARG A 33 12.94 9.37 -13.13
CA ARG A 33 12.83 9.92 -11.78
C ARG A 33 12.72 11.45 -11.75
N SER A 34 13.62 12.18 -12.40
CA SER A 34 13.63 13.64 -12.37
C SER A 34 12.34 14.27 -12.94
N PRO A 35 11.87 13.89 -14.15
CA PRO A 35 10.61 14.42 -14.67
C PRO A 35 9.39 13.99 -13.86
N ILE A 36 9.34 12.76 -13.32
CA ILE A 36 8.27 12.31 -12.43
C ILE A 36 8.21 13.18 -11.18
N LEU A 37 9.34 13.39 -10.51
CA LEU A 37 9.39 14.19 -9.29
C LEU A 37 9.07 15.66 -9.55
N LYS A 38 9.54 16.24 -10.67
CA LYS A 38 9.18 17.61 -11.06
C LYS A 38 7.68 17.76 -11.28
N TRP A 39 7.06 16.79 -11.97
CA TRP A 39 5.61 16.75 -12.14
C TRP A 39 4.90 16.61 -10.79
N PHE A 40 5.31 15.66 -9.95
CA PHE A 40 4.68 15.43 -8.64
C PHE A 40 4.77 16.66 -7.73
N SER A 41 5.91 17.36 -7.74
CA SER A 41 6.09 18.63 -7.01
C SER A 41 5.18 19.76 -7.52
N SER A 42 4.81 19.77 -8.80
CA SER A 42 3.89 20.77 -9.37
C SER A 42 2.43 20.62 -8.92
N LEU A 43 2.06 19.43 -8.40
CA LEU A 43 0.70 19.13 -7.96
C LEU A 43 0.43 19.67 -6.55
N THR A 44 -0.85 19.96 -6.26
CA THR A 44 -1.31 20.24 -4.90
C THR A 44 -1.27 18.99 -4.02
N VAL A 45 -1.22 19.17 -2.69
CA VAL A 45 -1.22 18.06 -1.73
C VAL A 45 -2.37 17.07 -1.98
N HIS A 46 -3.57 17.60 -2.27
CA HIS A 46 -4.76 16.79 -2.55
C HIS A 46 -4.63 16.04 -3.88
N GLN A 47 -4.08 16.66 -4.91
CA GLN A 47 -3.83 15.99 -6.19
C GLN A 47 -2.81 14.86 -6.03
N ARG A 48 -1.72 15.10 -5.28
CA ARG A 48 -0.72 14.06 -4.97
C ARG A 48 -1.36 12.87 -4.28
N GLN A 49 -2.18 13.12 -3.26
CA GLN A 49 -2.92 12.09 -2.54
C GLN A 49 -3.87 11.32 -3.46
N ALA A 50 -4.62 12.01 -4.31
CA ALA A 50 -5.56 11.40 -5.26
C ALA A 50 -4.83 10.50 -6.27
N HIS A 51 -3.69 10.95 -6.80
CA HIS A 51 -2.87 10.18 -7.76
C HIS A 51 -2.17 8.96 -7.14
N LEU A 52 -1.98 8.96 -5.81
CA LEU A 52 -1.45 7.82 -5.04
C LEU A 52 -2.54 6.90 -4.47
N THR A 53 -3.81 7.28 -4.59
CA THR A 53 -4.91 6.46 -4.08
C THR A 53 -5.11 5.24 -4.97
N ILE A 54 -5.17 4.07 -4.33
CA ILE A 54 -5.32 2.77 -5.00
C ILE A 54 -6.70 2.24 -4.66
N ILE A 55 -7.54 2.03 -5.68
CA ILE A 55 -8.85 1.37 -5.53
C ILE A 55 -8.71 -0.03 -6.11
N ASP A 56 -8.50 -1.00 -5.23
CA ASP A 56 -8.27 -2.41 -5.55
C ASP A 56 -8.60 -3.26 -4.33
N ARG A 57 -9.76 -3.93 -4.40
CA ARG A 57 -10.27 -4.79 -3.32
C ARG A 57 -9.28 -5.91 -2.98
N LYS A 58 -8.68 -6.54 -3.99
CA LYS A 58 -7.77 -7.67 -3.77
C LYS A 58 -6.51 -7.21 -3.06
N PHE A 59 -5.98 -6.07 -3.47
CA PHE A 59 -4.84 -5.45 -2.80
C PHE A 59 -5.16 -5.10 -1.34
N ALA A 60 -6.31 -4.46 -1.08
CA ALA A 60 -6.74 -4.13 0.28
C ALA A 60 -6.88 -5.39 1.17
N GLN A 61 -7.45 -6.48 0.62
CA GLN A 61 -7.56 -7.77 1.32
C GLN A 61 -6.20 -8.38 1.64
N ILE A 62 -5.23 -8.34 0.71
CA ILE A 62 -3.86 -8.82 0.96
C ILE A 62 -3.20 -8.05 2.10
N ILE A 63 -3.34 -6.72 2.14
CA ILE A 63 -2.81 -5.91 3.25
C ILE A 63 -3.45 -6.30 4.58
N LEU A 64 -4.77 -6.53 4.60
CA LEU A 64 -5.48 -7.00 5.80
C LEU A 64 -5.00 -8.39 6.24
N GLN A 65 -4.77 -9.32 5.31
CA GLN A 65 -4.24 -10.65 5.60
C GLN A 65 -2.83 -10.57 6.20
N MET A 66 -1.94 -9.77 5.61
CA MET A 66 -0.59 -9.55 6.13
C MET A 66 -0.64 -8.96 7.55
N GLN A 67 -1.47 -7.93 7.78
CA GLN A 67 -1.65 -7.35 9.10
C GLN A 67 -2.23 -8.35 10.11
N GLY A 68 -3.18 -9.18 9.70
CA GLY A 68 -3.73 -10.25 10.52
C GLY A 68 -2.66 -11.25 10.97
N LYS A 69 -1.80 -11.69 10.05
CA LYS A 69 -0.66 -12.59 10.34
C LYS A 69 0.37 -11.95 11.27
N LEU A 70 0.67 -10.66 11.11
CA LEU A 70 1.56 -9.94 12.03
C LEU A 70 0.98 -9.87 13.45
N ARG A 71 -0.35 -9.73 13.60
CA ARG A 71 -1.01 -9.69 14.90
C ARG A 71 -1.05 -11.06 15.58
N SER A 72 -1.28 -12.14 14.84
CA SER A 72 -1.37 -13.49 15.41
C SER A 72 0.00 -14.10 15.71
N ASN A 73 0.97 -13.89 14.82
CA ASN A 73 2.26 -14.58 14.89
C ASN A 73 3.41 -13.65 15.35
N GLY A 74 3.21 -12.33 15.36
CA GLY A 74 4.23 -11.33 15.67
C GLY A 74 5.02 -10.90 14.44
N HIS A 75 6.17 -10.27 14.68
CA HIS A 75 6.99 -9.70 13.61
C HIS A 75 7.46 -10.75 12.60
N GLY A 76 7.40 -10.41 11.31
CA GLY A 76 7.82 -11.27 10.22
C GLY A 76 7.73 -10.57 8.87
N PHE A 77 8.18 -11.28 7.85
CA PHE A 77 8.23 -10.81 6.48
C PHE A 77 7.40 -11.69 5.56
N PHE A 78 7.06 -11.18 4.39
CA PHE A 78 6.15 -11.79 3.43
C PHE A 78 6.82 -11.95 2.07
N ILE A 79 6.32 -12.89 1.30
CA ILE A 79 6.51 -12.96 -0.15
C ILE A 79 5.19 -13.36 -0.78
N LEU A 80 4.83 -12.71 -1.88
CA LEU A 80 3.61 -12.99 -2.63
C LEU A 80 3.90 -14.09 -3.65
N LEU A 81 2.99 -15.06 -3.73
CA LEU A 81 3.04 -16.12 -4.72
C LEU A 81 1.85 -15.92 -5.69
N PRO A 82 2.03 -15.15 -6.77
CA PRO A 82 0.94 -14.86 -7.70
C PRO A 82 0.42 -16.10 -8.44
N ASP A 83 1.27 -17.12 -8.60
CA ASP A 83 0.94 -18.35 -9.34
C ASP A 83 0.22 -19.41 -8.49
N VAL A 84 0.14 -19.20 -7.17
CA VAL A 84 -0.48 -20.14 -6.24
C VAL A 84 -1.72 -19.47 -5.64
N PRO A 85 -2.93 -20.00 -5.84
CA PRO A 85 -4.13 -19.44 -5.22
C PRO A 85 -4.07 -19.61 -3.69
N SER A 86 -4.65 -18.66 -2.97
CA SER A 86 -4.82 -18.74 -1.52
C SER A 86 -5.90 -19.78 -1.16
N ASP A 87 -5.66 -20.54 -0.09
CA ASP A 87 -6.63 -21.53 0.42
C ASP A 87 -7.93 -20.87 0.91
N ASP A 88 -7.83 -19.64 1.45
CA ASP A 88 -8.97 -18.92 2.04
C ASP A 88 -9.82 -18.19 0.98
N ASP A 89 -9.21 -17.76 -0.13
CA ASP A 89 -9.88 -17.05 -1.23
C ASP A 89 -9.17 -17.37 -2.56
N PRO A 90 -9.77 -18.20 -3.43
CA PRO A 90 -9.18 -18.60 -4.71
C PRO A 90 -8.89 -17.43 -5.65
N GLY A 91 -9.49 -16.26 -5.43
CA GLY A 91 -9.27 -15.04 -6.20
C GLY A 91 -8.04 -14.23 -5.79
N LEU A 92 -7.40 -14.60 -4.67
CA LEU A 92 -6.22 -13.94 -4.10
C LEU A 92 -4.97 -14.83 -4.24
N PRO A 93 -3.80 -14.21 -4.48
CA PRO A 93 -2.53 -14.91 -4.46
C PRO A 93 -2.19 -15.41 -3.05
N SER A 94 -1.44 -16.50 -2.98
CA SER A 94 -0.96 -17.06 -1.72
C SER A 94 0.13 -16.18 -1.11
N LEU A 95 0.18 -16.15 0.22
CA LEU A 95 1.12 -15.36 1.00
C LEU A 95 1.99 -16.28 1.86
N CYS A 96 3.29 -16.29 1.58
CA CYS A 96 4.25 -16.97 2.44
C CYS A 96 4.74 -16.03 3.53
N TYR A 97 4.46 -16.38 4.79
CA TYR A 97 4.90 -15.63 5.96
C TYR A 97 6.13 -16.30 6.59
N ARG A 98 7.18 -15.51 6.80
CA ARG A 98 8.39 -15.91 7.52
C ARG A 98 8.52 -15.10 8.79
N ARG A 99 8.31 -15.75 9.93
CA ARG A 99 8.50 -15.15 11.26
C ARG A 99 9.96 -14.73 11.44
N SER A 100 10.18 -13.57 12.04
CA SER A 100 11.53 -13.10 12.38
C SER A 100 11.58 -12.57 13.81
N HIS A 101 12.69 -12.86 14.49
CA HIS A 101 12.88 -12.60 15.91
C HIS A 101 14.21 -11.90 16.18
N GLY A 102 14.31 -11.29 17.37
CA GLY A 102 15.57 -10.82 17.91
C GLY A 102 16.07 -9.55 17.23
N LEU A 103 17.15 -9.64 16.47
CA LEU A 103 17.78 -8.47 15.86
C LEU A 103 16.94 -7.89 14.72
N LEU A 104 16.38 -8.76 13.87
CA LEU A 104 15.59 -8.33 12.72
C LEU A 104 14.31 -7.61 13.12
N SER A 105 13.64 -8.05 14.19
CA SER A 105 12.47 -7.36 14.73
C SER A 105 12.84 -6.02 15.38
N ARG A 106 14.00 -5.93 16.03
CA ARG A 106 14.48 -4.66 16.62
C ARG A 106 14.91 -3.65 15.55
N ALA A 107 15.48 -4.13 14.45
CA ALA A 107 15.92 -3.29 13.34
C ALA A 107 14.74 -2.73 12.53
N SER A 108 13.71 -3.55 12.25
CA SER A 108 12.48 -3.06 11.62
C SER A 108 11.73 -2.12 12.55
N GLU A 109 11.70 -2.41 13.85
CA GLU A 109 11.17 -1.47 14.82
C GLU A 109 11.94 -0.15 14.75
N SER A 110 13.26 -0.09 14.65
CA SER A 110 13.97 1.20 14.59
C SER A 110 13.90 1.92 13.23
N ASP A 111 13.33 1.29 12.18
CA ASP A 111 13.24 1.87 10.86
C ASP A 111 12.20 2.99 10.80
N LYS A 112 12.69 4.23 10.67
CA LYS A 112 11.85 5.43 10.60
C LYS A 112 11.06 5.49 9.30
N SER A 113 11.61 5.00 8.19
CA SER A 113 10.98 5.08 6.88
C SER A 113 9.83 4.10 6.77
N GLU A 114 10.01 2.86 7.24
CA GLU A 114 8.92 1.88 7.33
C GLU A 114 7.79 2.40 8.24
N ARG A 115 8.13 2.89 9.44
CA ARG A 115 7.14 3.49 10.36
C ARG A 115 6.35 4.64 9.73
N LEU A 116 7.03 5.55 9.02
CA LEU A 116 6.37 6.67 8.36
C LEU A 116 5.36 6.20 7.31
N ILE A 117 5.71 5.19 6.51
CA ILE A 117 4.80 4.61 5.53
C ILE A 117 3.63 3.94 6.26
N TYR A 118 3.90 3.12 7.26
CA TYR A 118 2.88 2.42 8.05
C TYR A 118 1.85 3.38 8.67
N ASP A 119 2.32 4.45 9.32
CA ASP A 119 1.45 5.43 9.98
C ASP A 119 0.69 6.33 8.99
N SER A 120 1.17 6.42 7.75
CA SER A 120 0.52 7.20 6.69
C SER A 120 -0.60 6.47 5.96
N ILE A 121 -0.71 5.15 6.08
CA ILE A 121 -1.66 4.36 5.28
C ILE A 121 -3.05 4.35 5.93
N GLN A 122 -4.06 4.63 5.13
CA GLN A 122 -5.47 4.57 5.49
C GLN A 122 -6.23 3.64 4.54
N LEU A 123 -6.97 2.70 5.11
CA LEU A 123 -7.89 1.83 4.37
C LEU A 123 -9.31 2.39 4.48
N PHE A 124 -10.05 2.40 3.39
CA PHE A 124 -11.43 2.84 3.37
C PHE A 124 -12.26 2.09 2.32
N ASN A 125 -13.58 2.26 2.40
CA ASN A 125 -14.52 1.77 1.42
C ASN A 125 -14.85 2.91 0.44
N SER A 126 -14.61 2.70 -0.86
CA SER A 126 -14.89 3.67 -1.91
C SER A 126 -16.36 4.09 -1.98
N LYS A 127 -17.26 3.17 -1.59
CA LYS A 127 -18.73 3.36 -1.58
C LYS A 127 -19.25 3.81 -0.22
N GLU A 128 -18.36 4.12 0.73
CA GLU A 128 -18.73 4.64 2.04
C GLU A 128 -19.56 5.92 1.88
N GLY A 129 -20.79 5.92 2.41
CA GLY A 129 -21.74 7.03 2.33
C GLY A 129 -22.71 7.02 1.14
N GLU A 130 -22.64 6.06 0.21
CA GLU A 130 -23.62 5.94 -0.89
C GLU A 130 -24.94 5.29 -0.48
N ARG A 131 -24.97 4.54 0.63
CA ARG A 131 -26.16 3.88 1.17
C ARG A 131 -26.33 4.22 2.65
N ILE A 132 -27.47 4.82 2.99
CA ILE A 132 -27.82 5.29 4.35
C ILE A 132 -28.04 4.11 5.32
N GLU A 133 -28.38 2.92 4.81
CA GLU A 133 -28.92 1.81 5.61
C GLU A 133 -27.89 0.81 6.14
N GLN A 134 -26.62 0.90 5.74
CA GLN A 134 -25.59 -0.09 6.14
C GLN A 134 -24.35 0.61 6.68
N CYS A 135 -24.44 1.07 7.93
CA CYS A 135 -23.26 1.31 8.76
C CYS A 135 -22.69 -0.04 9.27
N SER A 136 -22.35 -0.94 8.35
CA SER A 136 -21.62 -2.17 8.67
C SER A 136 -20.18 -2.00 8.19
N CYS A 137 -19.33 -1.50 9.08
CA CYS A 137 -17.89 -1.35 8.86
C CYS A 137 -17.20 -2.73 8.92
N SER A 138 -17.62 -3.68 8.08
CA SER A 138 -16.92 -4.96 7.96
C SER A 138 -15.60 -4.76 7.21
N ALA A 139 -14.55 -5.46 7.65
CA ALA A 139 -13.26 -5.48 6.93
C ALA A 139 -13.42 -5.91 5.47
N ASN A 140 -14.47 -6.69 5.16
CA ASN A 140 -14.81 -7.14 3.82
C ASN A 140 -15.34 -6.02 2.89
N CYS A 141 -15.62 -4.84 3.43
CA CYS A 141 -16.08 -3.68 2.67
C CYS A 141 -14.94 -2.74 2.25
N LEU A 142 -13.72 -2.95 2.77
CA LEU A 142 -12.57 -2.11 2.46
C LEU A 142 -12.00 -2.49 1.08
N ASP A 143 -11.91 -1.51 0.19
CA ASP A 143 -11.45 -1.72 -1.19
C ASP A 143 -10.43 -0.68 -1.66
N SER A 144 -10.14 0.32 -0.84
CA SER A 144 -9.32 1.46 -1.23
C SER A 144 -8.24 1.76 -0.20
N VAL A 145 -7.06 2.10 -0.69
CA VAL A 145 -5.89 2.47 0.10
C VAL A 145 -5.45 3.87 -0.27
N MET A 146 -5.33 4.74 0.72
CA MET A 146 -4.91 6.13 0.58
C MET A 146 -3.80 6.45 1.58
N VAL A 147 -2.99 7.45 1.25
CA VAL A 147 -1.96 7.99 2.13
C VAL A 147 -2.44 9.27 2.81
N CYS A 148 -2.01 9.53 4.05
CA CYS A 148 -2.30 10.76 4.78
C CYS A 148 -1.75 11.99 4.05
N GLU A 149 -2.45 13.13 4.14
CA GLU A 149 -2.00 14.40 3.55
C GLU A 149 -0.61 14.82 4.02
N GLN A 150 -0.35 14.65 5.32
CA GLN A 150 0.93 14.97 5.98
C GLN A 150 2.12 14.20 5.38
N PHE A 151 1.87 13.03 4.80
CA PHE A 151 2.91 12.21 4.18
C PHE A 151 3.33 12.74 2.79
N VAL A 152 2.38 13.33 2.05
CA VAL A 152 2.59 13.83 0.67
C VAL A 152 2.73 15.36 0.58
N GLU A 153 2.60 16.05 1.71
CA GLU A 153 2.78 17.50 1.83
C GLU A 153 4.18 17.93 1.38
N SER A 154 5.22 17.30 1.94
CA SER A 154 6.61 17.49 1.52
C SER A 154 7.04 16.37 0.58
N VAL A 155 7.33 16.72 -0.67
CA VAL A 155 7.85 15.75 -1.66
C VAL A 155 9.19 15.19 -1.21
N ASP A 156 10.06 16.01 -0.63
CA ASP A 156 11.38 15.55 -0.16
C ASP A 156 11.24 14.51 0.96
N ARG A 157 10.31 14.73 1.91
CA ARG A 157 10.03 13.75 2.97
C ARG A 157 9.43 12.46 2.43
N PHE A 158 8.51 12.56 1.49
CA PHE A 158 7.93 11.41 0.79
C PHE A 158 9.03 10.61 0.08
N VAL A 159 9.85 11.28 -0.73
CA VAL A 159 10.96 10.67 -1.47
C VAL A 159 11.97 10.03 -0.53
N ALA A 160 12.34 10.69 0.57
CA ALA A 160 13.26 10.14 1.56
C ALA A 160 12.73 8.86 2.22
N ALA A 161 11.42 8.80 2.55
CA ALA A 161 10.81 7.59 3.08
C ALA A 161 10.80 6.45 2.05
N MET A 162 10.43 6.76 0.80
CA MET A 162 10.42 5.80 -0.30
C MET A 162 11.82 5.28 -0.65
N ASP A 163 12.83 6.16 -0.69
CA ASP A 163 14.24 5.79 -0.86
C ASP A 163 14.74 4.97 0.33
N GLY A 164 14.36 5.31 1.57
CA GLY A 164 14.75 4.55 2.75
C GLY A 164 14.30 3.08 2.68
N VAL A 165 13.04 2.85 2.32
CA VAL A 165 12.49 1.49 2.21
C VAL A 165 13.03 0.76 0.98
N SER A 166 13.24 1.44 -0.14
CA SER A 166 13.75 0.85 -1.39
C SER A 166 15.28 0.76 -1.47
N ASN A 167 16.02 1.13 -0.43
CA ASN A 167 17.49 1.26 -0.45
C ASN A 167 17.98 2.19 -1.58
N GLY A 168 17.25 3.27 -1.82
CA GLY A 168 17.54 4.30 -2.82
C GLY A 168 17.19 3.90 -4.25
N ALA A 169 16.45 2.80 -4.46
CA ALA A 169 16.05 2.32 -5.78
C ALA A 169 14.71 2.91 -6.28
N PHE A 170 14.00 3.66 -5.44
CA PHE A 170 12.73 4.30 -5.80
C PHE A 170 12.84 5.09 -7.11
N LEU A 171 11.93 4.88 -8.05
CA LEU A 171 11.91 5.51 -9.38
C LEU A 171 13.19 5.32 -10.21
N LYS A 172 14.12 4.44 -9.80
CA LYS A 172 15.28 4.03 -10.61
C LYS A 172 14.92 2.73 -11.33
N GLY A 173 15.33 2.60 -12.59
CA GLY A 173 15.06 1.41 -13.42
C GLY A 173 13.88 1.57 -14.39
N GLU A 174 13.76 0.60 -15.30
CA GLU A 174 12.86 0.66 -16.46
C GLU A 174 11.37 0.61 -16.10
N GLU A 175 10.54 1.11 -17.02
CA GLU A 175 9.07 1.20 -16.91
C GLU A 175 8.34 -0.10 -17.33
N GLY A 176 9.08 -1.20 -17.52
CA GLY A 176 8.54 -2.47 -17.99
C GLY A 176 7.56 -3.10 -17.00
N GLY A 177 6.45 -3.64 -17.49
CA GLY A 177 5.59 -4.55 -16.72
C GLY A 177 4.58 -3.92 -15.75
N LEU A 178 4.37 -2.58 -15.76
CA LEU A 178 3.41 -1.89 -14.87
C LEU A 178 1.93 -2.28 -15.06
N GLY A 179 1.62 -3.17 -16.00
CA GLY A 179 0.26 -3.61 -16.35
C GLY A 179 -0.18 -4.94 -15.73
N SER A 180 0.70 -5.65 -15.01
CA SER A 180 0.32 -6.88 -14.30
C SER A 180 -0.52 -6.56 -13.05
N GLU A 181 -1.27 -7.54 -12.56
CA GLU A 181 -2.12 -7.36 -11.36
C GLU A 181 -1.26 -7.15 -10.10
N TRP A 182 -0.23 -8.00 -9.96
CA TRP A 182 0.74 -8.03 -8.86
C TRP A 182 2.13 -7.59 -9.33
N VAL A 183 2.26 -6.31 -9.69
CA VAL A 183 3.56 -5.75 -10.11
C VAL A 183 4.51 -5.72 -8.91
N GLU A 184 5.62 -6.45 -9.00
CA GLU A 184 6.76 -6.33 -8.10
C GLU A 184 7.95 -5.73 -8.86
N LEU A 185 8.37 -4.54 -8.45
CA LEU A 185 9.54 -3.86 -9.01
C LEU A 185 10.82 -4.63 -8.64
N GLU A 186 11.86 -4.46 -9.45
CA GLU A 186 13.13 -5.18 -9.29
C GLU A 186 13.73 -5.01 -7.89
N TRP A 187 13.63 -3.81 -7.32
CA TRP A 187 14.14 -3.55 -5.97
C TRP A 187 13.39 -4.31 -4.89
N LEU A 188 12.09 -4.57 -5.08
CA LEU A 188 11.30 -5.37 -4.14
C LEU A 188 11.67 -6.85 -4.30
N LYS A 189 11.77 -7.33 -5.54
CA LYS A 189 12.21 -8.71 -5.84
C LYS A 189 13.59 -9.00 -5.26
N ALA A 190 14.52 -8.05 -5.37
CA ALA A 190 15.86 -8.15 -4.83
C ALA A 190 15.90 -8.27 -3.30
N LYS A 191 14.87 -7.81 -2.57
CA LYS A 191 14.75 -8.01 -1.12
C LYS A 191 14.34 -9.45 -0.75
N GLY A 192 13.69 -10.17 -1.66
CA GLY A 192 13.11 -11.49 -1.37
C GLY A 192 11.93 -11.38 -0.42
N TYR A 193 12.13 -11.68 0.86
CA TYR A 193 11.10 -11.49 1.89
C TYR A 193 11.04 -10.01 2.29
N TYR A 194 9.85 -9.41 2.21
CA TYR A 194 9.65 -7.97 2.43
C TYR A 194 8.59 -7.68 3.51
N SER A 195 8.67 -6.48 4.08
CA SER A 195 7.71 -5.96 5.06
C SER A 195 6.42 -5.49 4.38
N VAL A 196 5.35 -5.27 5.16
CA VAL A 196 4.08 -4.73 4.62
C VAL A 196 4.32 -3.34 4.03
N GLU A 197 5.17 -2.57 4.69
CA GLU A 197 5.60 -1.23 4.35
C GLU A 197 6.35 -1.21 3.01
N ALA A 198 7.26 -2.18 2.79
CA ALA A 198 7.94 -2.34 1.50
C ALA A 198 6.99 -2.74 0.37
N PHE A 199 6.03 -3.64 0.63
CA PHE A 199 5.01 -3.98 -0.36
C PHE A 199 4.13 -2.78 -0.72
N MET A 200 3.77 -1.98 0.29
CA MET A 200 3.01 -0.75 0.13
C MET A 200 3.79 0.30 -0.66
N ALA A 201 5.08 0.50 -0.34
CA ALA A 201 5.96 1.40 -1.08
C ALA A 201 6.02 1.00 -2.57
N ASN A 202 6.20 -0.29 -2.86
CA ASN A 202 6.14 -0.78 -4.24
C ASN A 202 4.83 -0.42 -4.94
N ARG A 203 3.67 -0.60 -4.28
CA ARG A 203 2.37 -0.25 -4.88
C ARG A 203 2.20 1.26 -5.09
N LEU A 204 2.70 2.09 -4.16
CA LEU A 204 2.70 3.54 -4.28
C LEU A 204 3.57 4.01 -5.44
N GLU A 205 4.75 3.40 -5.62
CA GLU A 205 5.63 3.70 -6.75
C GLU A 205 4.96 3.34 -8.09
N VAL A 206 4.33 2.16 -8.18
CA VAL A 206 3.58 1.75 -9.37
C VAL A 206 2.42 2.72 -9.65
N ALA A 207 1.67 3.13 -8.63
CA ALA A 207 0.59 4.12 -8.75
C ALA A 207 1.12 5.47 -9.25
N LEU A 208 2.27 5.92 -8.73
CA LEU A 208 2.91 7.17 -9.13
C LEU A 208 3.38 7.12 -10.58
N ARG A 209 4.10 6.06 -10.99
CA ARG A 209 4.57 5.86 -12.36
C ARG A 209 3.39 5.84 -13.33
N LEU A 210 2.33 5.08 -13.02
CA LEU A 210 1.13 5.02 -13.85
C LEU A 210 0.41 6.36 -13.96
N SER A 211 0.25 7.09 -12.85
CA SER A 211 -0.36 8.42 -12.84
C SER A 211 0.43 9.42 -13.68
N TRP A 212 1.77 9.40 -13.58
CA TRP A 212 2.63 10.24 -14.40
C TRP A 212 2.52 9.90 -15.90
N LEU A 213 2.55 8.62 -16.27
CA LEU A 213 2.36 8.16 -17.65
C LEU A 213 1.02 8.62 -18.21
N ASN A 214 -0.06 8.53 -17.41
CA ASN A 214 -1.40 8.95 -17.82
C ASN A 214 -1.49 10.46 -18.08
N CYS A 215 -0.83 11.28 -17.26
CA CYS A 215 -0.88 12.74 -17.39
C CYS A 215 0.05 13.29 -18.47
N ASN A 216 1.18 12.63 -18.76
CA ASN A 216 2.21 13.16 -19.66
C ASN A 216 2.29 12.45 -21.03
N ILE A 217 1.76 11.23 -21.17
CA ILE A 217 1.82 10.43 -22.41
C ILE A 217 0.40 10.21 -22.98
N GLY A 218 -0.32 11.31 -23.17
CA GLY A 218 -1.67 11.28 -23.72
C GLY A 218 -1.70 10.72 -25.15
N LYS A 219 -2.40 9.59 -25.35
CA LYS A 219 -3.44 9.35 -26.41
C LYS A 219 -3.62 7.90 -26.90
N LYS A 220 -2.84 6.89 -26.49
CA LYS A 220 -3.07 5.52 -27.00
C LYS A 220 -2.71 4.44 -25.97
N ARG A 221 -3.69 3.95 -25.18
CA ARG A 221 -3.77 2.55 -24.70
C ARG A 221 -5.00 2.28 -23.80
N GLY A 222 -5.95 1.51 -24.34
CA GLY A 222 -6.69 0.40 -23.71
C GLY A 222 -7.53 0.59 -22.45
N VAL A 223 -8.84 0.31 -22.59
CA VAL A 223 -9.92 -0.07 -21.62
C VAL A 223 -9.61 -0.14 -20.10
N LYS A 224 -8.49 -0.72 -19.64
CA LYS A 224 -8.05 -0.64 -18.22
C LYS A 224 -7.80 0.81 -17.72
N LEU A 225 -7.69 1.76 -18.66
CA LEU A 225 -7.47 3.19 -18.46
C LEU A 225 -8.70 3.94 -17.89
N LYS A 226 -9.93 3.46 -18.15
CA LYS A 226 -11.18 4.13 -17.71
C LYS A 226 -11.44 3.95 -16.21
N GLU A 227 -11.03 2.81 -15.66
CA GLU A 227 -11.24 2.46 -14.25
C GLU A 227 -10.40 3.33 -13.30
N LYS A 228 -9.21 3.80 -13.71
CA LYS A 228 -8.30 4.57 -12.83
C LYS A 228 -8.52 6.08 -12.85
N ALA A 229 -8.93 6.67 -13.97
CA ALA A 229 -9.45 8.05 -13.96
C ALA A 229 -10.74 8.13 -13.12
N SER A 230 -11.57 7.09 -13.20
CA SER A 230 -12.70 6.90 -12.27
C SER A 230 -12.21 6.74 -10.84
N ALA A 231 -11.12 6.01 -10.57
CA ALA A 231 -10.57 5.85 -9.23
C ALA A 231 -10.03 7.16 -8.61
N ALA A 232 -9.32 7.98 -9.38
CA ALA A 232 -8.87 9.31 -8.92
C ALA A 232 -10.06 10.24 -8.65
N GLY A 233 -11.11 10.20 -9.48
CA GLY A 233 -12.36 10.93 -9.24
C GLY A 233 -13.15 10.42 -8.02
N VAL A 234 -13.21 9.10 -7.82
CA VAL A 234 -13.82 8.47 -6.64
C VAL A 234 -13.03 8.79 -5.38
N ALA A 235 -11.70 8.73 -5.43
CA ALA A 235 -10.82 9.12 -4.34
C ALA A 235 -11.00 10.59 -3.97
N ALA A 236 -11.07 11.49 -4.96
CA ALA A 236 -11.36 12.90 -4.74
C ALA A 236 -12.76 13.10 -4.14
N ASN A 237 -13.79 12.41 -4.64
CA ASN A 237 -15.15 12.51 -4.09
C ASN A 237 -15.26 12.00 -2.65
N VAL A 238 -14.64 10.87 -2.32
CA VAL A 238 -14.59 10.34 -0.94
C VAL A 238 -13.80 11.29 -0.05
N TYR A 239 -12.66 11.78 -0.53
CA TYR A 239 -11.85 12.76 0.18
C TYR A 239 -12.65 14.01 0.53
N TRP A 240 -13.33 14.63 -0.43
CA TRP A 240 -14.13 15.84 -0.18
C TRP A 240 -15.32 15.57 0.75
N ARG A 241 -15.93 14.38 0.68
CA ARG A 241 -16.95 13.96 1.65
C ARG A 241 -16.38 13.84 3.06
N LYS A 242 -15.24 13.17 3.24
CA LYS A 242 -14.58 13.00 4.54
C LYS A 242 -14.06 14.32 5.10
N LYS A 243 -13.44 15.16 4.26
CA LYS A 243 -13.02 16.52 4.62
C LYS A 243 -14.21 17.37 5.05
N GLY A 244 -15.33 17.30 4.32
CA GLY A 244 -16.57 17.96 4.71
C GLY A 244 -17.08 17.52 6.10
N CYS A 245 -17.04 16.22 6.40
CA CYS A 245 -17.37 15.70 7.74
C CYS A 245 -16.39 16.16 8.82
N LEU A 246 -15.08 16.12 8.56
CA LEU A 246 -14.05 16.56 9.51
C LEU A 246 -14.10 18.07 9.76
N ASP A 247 -14.28 18.87 8.70
CA ASP A 247 -14.44 20.32 8.79
C ASP A 247 -15.75 20.68 9.51
N TRP A 248 -16.83 19.94 9.26
CA TRP A 248 -18.09 20.08 10.00
C TRP A 248 -17.89 19.75 11.49
N TRP A 249 -17.25 18.61 11.80
CA TRP A 249 -16.99 18.18 13.17
C TRP A 249 -16.06 19.15 13.92
N GLY A 250 -15.04 19.68 13.24
CA GLY A 250 -14.11 20.67 13.79
C GLY A 250 -14.77 22.01 14.11
N LYS A 251 -15.82 22.39 13.37
CA LYS A 251 -16.62 23.60 13.61
C LYS A 251 -17.62 23.45 14.77
N LEU A 252 -17.87 22.24 15.26
CA LEU A 252 -18.76 22.04 16.40
C LEU A 252 -18.09 22.47 17.72
N ASP A 253 -18.88 23.08 18.59
CA ASP A 253 -18.46 23.39 19.95
C ASP A 253 -18.22 22.10 20.77
N ALA A 254 -17.41 22.22 21.82
CA ALA A 254 -17.00 21.08 22.63
C ALA A 254 -18.19 20.42 23.38
N ALA A 255 -19.26 21.16 23.68
CA ALA A 255 -20.42 20.63 24.36
C ALA A 255 -21.28 19.78 23.40
N THR A 256 -21.48 20.25 22.17
CA THR A 256 -22.18 19.51 21.12
C THR A 256 -21.41 18.25 20.72
N ARG A 257 -20.08 18.32 20.55
CA ARG A 257 -19.25 17.12 20.31
C ARG A 257 -19.40 16.08 21.41
N ARG A 258 -19.36 16.51 22.68
CA ARG A 258 -19.52 15.62 23.84
C ARG A 258 -20.91 14.98 23.91
N ASN A 259 -21.96 15.73 23.58
CA ASN A 259 -23.33 15.21 23.54
C ASN A 259 -23.53 14.20 22.41
N ILE A 260 -23.02 14.49 21.22
CA ILE A 260 -23.06 13.54 20.09
C ILE A 260 -22.31 12.26 20.45
N LEU A 261 -21.11 12.35 21.01
CA LEU A 261 -20.35 11.20 21.47
C LEU A 261 -21.10 10.40 22.54
N ARG A 262 -21.73 11.04 23.52
CA ARG A 262 -22.56 10.34 24.54
C ARG A 262 -23.76 9.64 23.92
N VAL A 263 -24.44 10.26 22.96
CA VAL A 263 -25.60 9.66 22.29
C VAL A 263 -25.17 8.45 21.45
N ILE A 264 -24.06 8.56 20.73
CA ILE A 264 -23.52 7.45 19.94
C ILE A 264 -23.04 6.34 20.86
N LEU A 265 -22.19 6.62 21.86
CA LEU A 265 -21.74 5.61 22.83
C LEU A 265 -22.91 4.95 23.57
N GLY A 266 -23.93 5.73 23.94
CA GLY A 266 -25.12 5.22 24.60
C GLY A 266 -25.96 4.29 23.71
N LYS A 267 -26.02 4.55 22.41
CA LYS A 267 -26.65 3.66 21.41
C LYS A 267 -25.79 2.43 21.12
N SER A 268 -24.48 2.59 20.99
CA SER A 268 -23.52 1.49 20.76
C SER A 268 -23.40 0.57 21.98
N ALA A 269 -23.48 1.09 23.20
CA ALA A 269 -23.49 0.29 24.43
C ALA A 269 -24.71 -0.64 24.49
N LYS A 270 -25.89 -0.19 24.02
CA LYS A 270 -27.07 -1.06 23.88
C LYS A 270 -26.87 -2.15 22.83
N SER A 271 -26.15 -1.86 21.74
CA SER A 271 -25.83 -2.85 20.70
C SER A 271 -24.75 -3.84 21.13
N LEU A 272 -23.80 -3.43 21.97
CA LEU A 272 -22.73 -4.30 22.50
C LEU A 272 -23.25 -5.29 23.55
N VAL A 273 -24.32 -4.95 24.27
CA VAL A 273 -25.01 -5.89 25.19
C VAL A 273 -25.77 -6.99 24.42
N LEU A 274 -26.11 -6.77 23.15
CA LEU A 274 -26.78 -7.74 22.27
C LEU A 274 -25.82 -8.58 21.39
N SER A 275 -24.53 -8.22 21.33
CA SER A 275 -23.52 -8.95 20.56
C SER A 275 -22.27 -9.13 21.40
N GLY A 276 -22.37 -10.03 22.39
CA GLY A 276 -21.28 -10.39 23.28
C GLY A 276 -20.21 -11.27 22.64
N TYR A 277 -19.67 -10.92 21.46
CA TYR A 277 -18.46 -11.54 20.89
C TYR A 277 -17.90 -10.63 19.79
N LEU A 278 -16.94 -9.75 20.09
CA LEU A 278 -15.90 -9.24 19.15
C LEU A 278 -15.10 -8.11 19.81
N CYS A 279 -14.27 -8.48 20.79
CA CYS A 279 -13.17 -7.64 21.24
C CYS A 279 -11.94 -7.96 20.39
N SER A 280 -11.66 -7.19 19.32
CA SER A 280 -10.30 -6.91 18.80
C SER A 280 -10.33 -6.34 17.38
N CYS A 281 -10.57 -5.03 17.24
CA CYS A 281 -10.18 -4.27 16.05
C CYS A 281 -9.67 -2.88 16.46
N LYS A 282 -8.60 -2.82 17.27
CA LYS A 282 -7.79 -1.59 17.36
C LYS A 282 -7.04 -1.40 16.04
N LYS A 283 -7.14 -0.21 15.44
CA LYS A 283 -6.79 0.14 14.05
C LYS A 283 -7.72 -0.46 12.97
N ILE A 284 -9.01 -0.21 13.10
CA ILE A 284 -9.75 0.40 11.98
C ILE A 284 -9.82 1.87 12.39
N VAL A 285 -9.03 2.73 11.76
CA VAL A 285 -9.23 4.17 11.90
C VAL A 285 -10.51 4.48 11.13
N VAL A 286 -11.65 4.25 11.77
CA VAL A 286 -12.88 4.98 11.46
C VAL A 286 -12.57 6.41 11.91
N LEU A 287 -12.12 7.24 10.96
CA LEU A 287 -12.16 8.68 11.13
C LEU A 287 -13.64 9.06 11.21
N CYS A 288 -14.16 9.17 12.43
CA CYS A 288 -15.25 10.09 12.73
C CYS A 288 -14.73 11.53 12.60
#